data_AF-A0AA35S8T2-F1
#
_entry.id   AF-A0AA35S8T2-F1
#
_cell.length_a   1.000
_cell.length_b   1.000
_cell.length_c   1.000
_cell.angle_alpha   90.00
_cell.angle_beta   90.00
_cell.angle_gamma   90.00
#
_symmetry.space_group_name_H-M   'P 1'
#
loop_
_entity.id
_entity.type
_entity.pdbx_description
1 polymer ?
#
loop_
_entity_poly.entity_id
_entity_poly.type
_entity_poly.pdbx_seq_one_letter_code
_entity_poly.pdbx_strand_id
1 'polypeptide(L)'
;MMVVRILDRSDGILKMEQLGLEPDTMATWRQLLGLPFGMLLVSGPTGSGKTTTLYSSVTDLIDNRGNILTIEDPIEYRVEDLHQIEVNRQAGIDFPTGLKAIMRLDPDVILVGEIRDVETAKTAVTPR
;
A
#
# COMPACT_ATOMS: atom_id res chain seq x y z
N MET A 1 5.54 17.35 27.48
CA MET A 1 4.22 17.79 26.97
C MET A 1 3.76 16.74 25.98
N MET A 2 2.66 16.03 26.26
CA MET A 2 2.11 15.03 25.34
C MET A 2 0.98 15.68 24.55
N VAL A 3 1.01 15.57 23.23
CA VAL A 3 -0.08 16.02 22.35
C VAL A 3 -0.70 14.78 21.74
N VAL A 4 -2.02 14.66 21.88
CA VAL A 4 -2.80 13.57 21.28
C VAL A 4 -3.61 14.16 20.14
N ARG A 5 -3.43 13.61 18.93
CA ARG A 5 -4.24 13.93 17.76
C ARG A 5 -5.28 12.84 17.58
N ILE A 6 -6.55 13.21 17.56
CA ILE A 6 -7.65 12.31 17.19
C ILE A 6 -7.81 12.41 15.68
N LEU A 7 -7.69 11.27 15.00
CA LEU A 7 -7.97 11.13 13.58
C LEU A 7 -9.27 10.35 13.46
N ASP A 8 -10.30 10.98 12.91
CA ASP A 8 -11.54 10.29 12.56
C ASP A 8 -11.30 9.50 11.27
N ARG A 9 -11.62 8.20 11.29
CA ARG A 9 -11.46 7.26 10.17
C ARG A 9 -12.81 6.75 9.68
N SER A 10 -13.90 7.46 10.01
CA SER A 10 -15.27 7.11 9.64
C SER A 10 -15.57 7.31 8.15
N ASP A 11 -14.87 8.24 7.50
CA ASP A 11 -14.84 8.35 6.04
C ASP A 11 -14.07 7.13 5.52
N GLY A 12 -14.79 6.16 4.96
CA GLY A 12 -14.20 4.97 4.37
C GLY A 12 -13.18 5.27 3.27
N ILE A 13 -12.65 4.22 2.66
CA ILE A 13 -11.65 4.38 1.59
C ILE A 13 -12.26 5.19 0.44
N LEU A 14 -11.55 6.26 0.05
CA LEU A 14 -11.94 7.09 -1.06
C LEU A 14 -11.88 6.29 -2.36
N LYS A 15 -12.84 6.54 -3.26
CA LYS A 15 -12.71 6.11 -4.65
C LYS A 15 -11.63 6.92 -5.33
N MET A 16 -11.00 6.33 -6.35
CA MET A 16 -9.96 7.00 -7.13
C MET A 16 -10.39 8.38 -7.63
N GLU A 17 -11.62 8.52 -8.15
CA GLU A 17 -12.17 9.79 -8.64
C GLU A 17 -12.26 10.89 -7.58
N GLN A 18 -12.27 10.52 -6.29
CA GLN A 18 -12.38 11.45 -5.17
C GLN A 18 -11.03 11.95 -4.68
N LEU A 19 -9.91 11.45 -5.21
CA LEU A 19 -8.56 11.87 -4.83
C LEU A 19 -8.18 13.29 -5.29
N GLY A 20 -8.96 13.89 -6.20
CA GLY A 20 -8.70 15.24 -6.71
C GLY A 20 -7.50 15.33 -7.66
N LEU A 21 -7.08 14.20 -8.26
CA LEU A 21 -6.08 14.23 -9.34
C LEU A 21 -6.70 14.86 -10.60
N GLU A 22 -5.88 15.63 -11.33
CA GLU A 22 -6.29 16.15 -12.64
C GLU A 22 -6.61 14.98 -13.60
N PRO A 23 -7.57 15.15 -14.54
CA PRO A 23 -8.03 14.06 -15.41
C PRO A 23 -6.90 13.31 -16.14
N ASP A 24 -5.91 14.04 -16.66
CA ASP A 24 -4.77 13.44 -17.38
C ASP A 24 -3.84 12.65 -16.44
N THR A 25 -3.67 13.13 -15.21
CA THR A 25 -2.91 12.45 -14.16
C THR A 25 -3.63 11.18 -13.71
N MET A 26 -4.96 11.25 -13.50
CA MET A 26 -5.78 10.09 -13.16
C MET A 26 -5.74 9.03 -14.26
N ALA A 27 -5.86 9.43 -15.52
CA ALA A 27 -5.78 8.51 -16.66
C ALA A 27 -4.42 7.81 -16.72
N THR A 28 -3.33 8.58 -16.55
CA THR A 28 -1.96 8.02 -16.50
C THR A 28 -1.79 7.06 -15.32
N TRP A 29 -2.29 7.42 -14.14
CA TRP A 29 -2.20 6.58 -12.95
C TRP A 29 -2.95 5.26 -13.12
N ARG A 30 -4.18 5.29 -13.66
CA ARG A 30 -4.95 4.08 -13.99
C ARG A 30 -4.25 3.20 -15.02
N GLN A 31 -3.65 3.80 -16.05
CA GLN A 31 -2.86 3.05 -17.02
C GLN A 31 -1.69 2.32 -16.34
N LEU A 32 -0.98 3.00 -15.43
CA LEU A 32 0.12 2.42 -14.67
C LEU A 32 -0.33 1.29 -13.74
N LEU A 33 -1.47 1.44 -13.05
CA LEU A 33 -2.08 0.38 -12.22
C LEU A 33 -2.51 -0.84 -13.06
N GLY A 34 -2.83 -0.63 -14.34
CA GLY A 34 -3.19 -1.68 -15.29
C GLY A 34 -2.01 -2.52 -15.79
N LEU A 35 -0.77 -2.08 -15.59
CA LEU A 35 0.40 -2.85 -16.04
C LEU A 35 0.48 -4.22 -15.34
N PRO A 36 1.01 -5.26 -16.01
CA PRO A 36 1.08 -6.61 -15.44
C PRO A 36 2.13 -6.73 -14.33
N PHE A 37 3.16 -5.90 -14.37
CA PHE A 37 4.21 -5.83 -13.36
C PHE A 37 4.87 -4.44 -13.39
N GLY A 38 5.41 -4.03 -12.25
CA GLY A 38 6.09 -2.76 -12.10
C GLY A 38 6.10 -2.31 -10.64
N MET A 39 6.81 -1.22 -10.36
CA MET A 39 6.84 -0.59 -9.05
C MET A 39 6.32 0.84 -9.17
N LEU A 40 5.29 1.16 -8.40
CA LEU A 40 4.77 2.51 -8.25
C LEU A 40 5.13 3.04 -6.87
N LEU A 41 5.70 4.24 -6.83
CA LEU A 41 6.13 4.89 -5.60
C LEU A 41 5.33 6.18 -5.39
N VAL A 42 4.67 6.28 -4.25
CA VAL A 42 3.98 7.49 -3.81
C VAL A 42 4.83 8.15 -2.72
N SER A 43 5.29 9.37 -2.97
CA SER A 43 6.16 10.12 -2.06
C SER A 43 5.53 11.46 -1.67
N GLY A 44 5.99 12.02 -0.56
CA GLY A 44 5.46 13.26 0.03
C GLY A 44 5.56 13.28 1.56
N PRO A 45 5.42 14.45 2.19
CA PRO A 45 5.49 14.60 3.64
C PRO A 45 4.30 13.92 4.36
N THR A 46 4.37 13.84 5.68
CA THR A 46 3.24 13.34 6.49
C THR A 46 1.99 14.19 6.25
N GLY A 47 0.84 13.54 6.07
CA GLY A 47 -0.44 14.22 5.82
C GLY A 47 -0.67 14.65 4.37
N SER A 48 0.20 14.28 3.42
CA SER A 48 0.02 14.60 1.99
C SER A 48 -0.89 13.63 1.22
N GLY A 49 -1.62 12.75 1.91
CA GLY A 49 -2.55 11.80 1.28
C GLY A 49 -1.94 10.53 0.68
N LYS A 50 -0.65 10.21 0.94
CA LYS A 50 0.01 9.02 0.37
C LYS A 50 -0.75 7.72 0.65
N THR A 51 -1.07 7.45 1.92
CA THR A 51 -1.77 6.24 2.31
C THR A 51 -3.15 6.20 1.67
N THR A 52 -3.86 7.32 1.65
CA THR A 52 -5.17 7.45 0.97
C THR A 52 -5.07 7.10 -0.52
N THR A 53 -4.07 7.61 -1.23
CA THR A 53 -3.86 7.29 -2.65
C THR A 53 -3.55 5.82 -2.87
N LEU A 54 -2.70 5.22 -2.03
CA LEU A 54 -2.35 3.80 -2.12
C LEU A 54 -3.55 2.89 -1.84
N TYR A 55 -4.31 3.16 -0.76
CA TYR A 55 -5.52 2.40 -0.42
C TYR A 55 -6.59 2.51 -1.51
N SER A 56 -6.80 3.71 -2.05
CA SER A 56 -7.74 3.91 -3.17
C SER A 56 -7.29 3.11 -4.40
N SER A 57 -5.98 3.07 -4.66
CA SER A 57 -5.40 2.34 -5.81
C SER A 57 -5.56 0.83 -5.66
N VAL A 58 -5.25 0.25 -4.50
CA VAL A 58 -5.43 -1.20 -4.30
C VAL A 58 -6.90 -1.60 -4.28
N THR A 59 -7.77 -0.73 -3.75
CA THR A 59 -9.23 -0.99 -3.74
C THR A 59 -9.82 -0.97 -5.15
N ASP A 60 -9.39 -0.05 -6.02
CA ASP A 60 -9.78 -0.01 -7.45
C ASP A 60 -9.32 -1.28 -8.21
N LEU A 61 -8.30 -1.98 -7.68
CA LEU A 61 -7.76 -3.21 -8.24
C LEU A 61 -8.44 -4.49 -7.72
N ILE A 62 -9.11 -4.48 -6.56
CA ILE A 62 -9.70 -5.69 -5.94
C ILE A 62 -10.60 -6.45 -6.90
N ASP A 63 -11.51 -5.74 -7.59
CA ASP A 63 -12.49 -6.38 -8.48
C ASP A 63 -11.86 -7.03 -9.73
N ASN A 64 -10.65 -6.62 -10.10
CA ASN A 64 -10.01 -6.95 -11.38
C ASN A 64 -8.66 -7.67 -11.25
N ARG A 65 -8.12 -7.80 -10.03
CA ARG A 65 -6.86 -8.48 -9.73
C ARG A 65 -7.12 -9.64 -8.78
N GLY A 66 -6.22 -10.61 -8.76
CA GLY A 66 -6.33 -11.75 -7.87
C GLY A 66 -5.87 -11.41 -6.45
N ASN A 67 -4.80 -12.04 -6.02
CA ASN A 67 -4.32 -12.03 -4.65
C ASN A 67 -3.54 -10.74 -4.32
N ILE A 68 -4.18 -9.80 -3.61
CA ILE A 68 -3.55 -8.57 -3.15
C ILE A 68 -3.12 -8.69 -1.68
N LEU A 69 -1.83 -8.48 -1.41
CA LEU A 69 -1.27 -8.53 -0.05
C LEU A 69 -0.62 -7.22 0.34
N THR A 70 -0.69 -6.88 1.62
CA THR A 70 -0.05 -5.68 2.16
C THR A 70 0.86 -6.00 3.35
N ILE A 71 1.93 -5.20 3.52
CA ILE A 71 2.73 -5.15 4.75
C ILE A 71 2.78 -3.70 5.23
N GLU A 72 2.33 -3.45 6.46
CA GLU A 72 2.05 -2.09 6.98
C GLU A 72 2.49 -1.92 8.45
N ASP A 73 2.72 -0.68 8.90
CA ASP A 73 3.17 -0.37 10.28
C ASP A 73 2.59 0.97 10.79
N PRO A 74 1.40 0.99 11.41
CA PRO A 74 0.40 -0.08 11.51
C PRO A 74 -0.53 -0.10 10.29
N ILE A 75 -1.46 -1.05 10.25
CA ILE A 75 -2.57 -1.02 9.29
C ILE A 75 -3.47 0.20 9.59
N GLU A 76 -3.71 1.04 8.57
CA GLU A 76 -4.55 2.24 8.73
C GLU A 76 -6.05 1.91 8.63
N TYR A 77 -6.45 1.10 7.66
CA TYR A 77 -7.85 0.73 7.44
C TYR A 77 -7.93 -0.77 7.19
N ARG A 78 -8.94 -1.42 7.78
CA ARG A 78 -9.25 -2.81 7.46
C ARG A 78 -10.11 -2.82 6.20
N VAL A 79 -9.66 -3.51 5.18
CA VAL A 79 -10.37 -3.61 3.90
C VAL A 79 -10.73 -5.06 3.66
N GLU A 80 -11.98 -5.28 3.27
CA GLU A 80 -12.43 -6.59 2.83
C GLU A 80 -11.65 -7.01 1.58
N ASP A 81 -11.40 -8.30 1.43
CA ASP A 81 -10.67 -8.91 0.30
C ASP A 81 -9.18 -8.52 0.14
N LEU A 82 -8.61 -7.73 1.07
CA LEU A 82 -7.17 -7.49 1.17
C LEU A 82 -6.53 -8.35 2.26
N HIS A 83 -5.46 -9.07 1.90
CA HIS A 83 -4.65 -9.81 2.86
C HIS A 83 -3.60 -8.90 3.51
N GLN A 84 -3.98 -8.26 4.62
CA GLN A 84 -3.16 -7.25 5.27
C GLN A 84 -2.32 -7.82 6.42
N ILE A 85 -1.00 -7.69 6.31
CA ILE A 85 -0.03 -8.06 7.34
C ILE A 85 0.44 -6.80 8.06
N GLU A 86 0.31 -6.78 9.39
CA GLU A 86 0.89 -5.72 10.21
C GLU A 86 2.29 -6.13 10.67
N VAL A 87 3.23 -5.19 10.63
CA VAL A 87 4.57 -5.35 11.17
C VAL A 87 4.47 -5.64 12.67
N ASN A 88 5.06 -6.77 13.07
CA ASN A 88 5.18 -7.19 14.46
C ASN A 88 6.63 -7.56 14.76
N ARG A 89 7.41 -6.55 15.14
CA ARG A 89 8.84 -6.70 15.44
C ARG A 89 9.11 -7.64 16.62
N GLN A 90 8.17 -7.77 17.57
CA GLN A 90 8.30 -8.70 18.70
C GLN A 90 8.19 -10.16 18.26
N ALA A 91 7.37 -10.42 17.24
CA ALA A 91 7.24 -11.73 16.60
C ALA A 91 8.27 -11.95 15.45
N GLY A 92 9.18 -11.01 15.22
CA GLY A 92 10.17 -11.09 14.12
C GLY A 92 9.61 -10.79 12.73
N ILE A 93 8.44 -10.14 12.64
CA ILE A 93 7.82 -9.73 11.37
C ILE A 93 8.13 -8.25 11.15
N ASP A 94 9.10 -7.94 10.29
CA ASP A 94 9.43 -6.60 9.83
C ASP A 94 9.17 -6.45 8.31
N PHE A 95 9.41 -5.27 7.73
CA PHE A 95 9.18 -5.04 6.30
C PHE A 95 9.97 -6.00 5.40
N PRO A 96 11.31 -6.18 5.56
CA PRO A 96 12.04 -7.13 4.71
C PRO A 96 11.55 -8.57 4.85
N THR A 97 11.29 -9.03 6.08
CA THR A 97 10.93 -10.43 6.34
C THR A 97 9.48 -10.71 5.92
N GLY A 98 8.57 -9.78 6.22
CA GLY A 98 7.17 -9.83 5.80
C GLY A 98 7.03 -9.79 4.27
N LEU A 99 7.76 -8.90 3.60
CA LEU A 99 7.75 -8.82 2.13
C LEU A 99 8.27 -10.12 1.48
N LYS A 100 9.34 -10.72 2.01
CA LYS A 100 9.82 -12.04 1.55
C LYS A 100 8.81 -13.15 1.76
N ALA A 101 8.02 -13.10 2.83
CA ALA A 101 6.96 -14.06 3.09
C ALA A 101 5.81 -13.88 2.09
N ILE A 102 5.36 -12.63 1.87
CA ILE A 102 4.32 -12.28 0.91
C ILE A 102 4.65 -12.80 -0.50
N MET A 103 5.89 -12.65 -0.95
CA MET A 103 6.32 -13.14 -2.27
C MET A 103 6.12 -14.65 -2.48
N ARG A 104 6.05 -15.44 -1.40
CA ARG A 104 5.82 -16.89 -1.47
C ARG A 104 4.35 -17.27 -1.42
N LEU A 105 3.45 -16.30 -1.27
CA LEU A 105 2.01 -16.50 -1.21
C LEU A 105 1.33 -16.35 -2.58
N ASP A 106 2.11 -16.36 -3.66
CA ASP A 106 1.64 -16.14 -5.03
C ASP A 106 0.85 -14.82 -5.17
N PRO A 107 1.47 -13.66 -4.84
CA PRO A 107 0.79 -12.38 -4.87
C PRO A 107 0.71 -11.82 -6.29
N ASP A 108 -0.46 -11.29 -6.68
CA ASP A 108 -0.62 -10.51 -7.91
C ASP A 108 -0.22 -9.05 -7.72
N VAL A 109 -0.54 -8.48 -6.54
CA VAL A 109 -0.22 -7.09 -6.19
C VAL A 109 0.28 -7.05 -4.75
N ILE A 110 1.33 -6.29 -4.50
CA ILE A 110 1.89 -6.08 -3.17
C ILE A 110 1.90 -4.59 -2.84
N LEU A 111 1.25 -4.21 -1.73
CA LEU A 111 1.41 -2.89 -1.12
C LEU A 111 2.43 -2.98 0.01
N VAL A 112 3.49 -2.18 -0.09
CA VAL A 112 4.47 -2.01 0.98
C VAL A 112 4.25 -0.63 1.59
N GLY A 113 3.88 -0.58 2.87
CA GLY A 113 3.50 0.68 3.54
C GLY A 113 4.59 1.74 3.46
N GLU A 114 5.86 1.33 3.51
CA GLU A 114 7.01 2.20 3.29
C GLU A 114 8.30 1.43 3.01
N ILE A 115 9.27 2.11 2.41
CA ILE A 115 10.61 1.58 2.16
C ILE A 115 11.62 2.51 2.85
N ARG A 116 11.98 2.18 4.10
CA ARG A 116 12.90 2.99 4.91
C ARG A 116 14.36 2.55 4.84
N ASP A 117 14.60 1.30 4.46
CA ASP A 117 15.91 0.69 4.48
C ASP A 117 16.24 -0.02 3.15
N VAL A 118 17.53 -0.27 2.98
CA VAL A 118 18.09 -0.86 1.76
C VAL A 118 17.64 -2.32 1.58
N GLU A 119 17.39 -3.06 2.65
CA GLU A 119 16.99 -4.47 2.55
C GLU A 119 15.55 -4.61 2.09
N THR A 120 14.64 -3.75 2.58
CA THR A 120 13.28 -3.62 2.07
C THR A 120 13.30 -3.23 0.60
N ALA A 121 14.11 -2.23 0.22
CA ALA A 121 14.23 -1.78 -1.17
C ALA A 121 14.75 -2.90 -2.10
N LYS A 122 15.82 -3.61 -1.70
CA LYS A 122 16.36 -4.74 -2.46
C LYS A 122 15.33 -5.84 -2.65
N THR A 123 14.61 -6.17 -1.58
CA THR A 123 13.55 -7.19 -1.62
C THR A 123 12.45 -6.77 -2.59
N ALA A 124 12.01 -5.51 -2.57
CA ALA A 124 10.96 -5.01 -3.45
C ALA A 124 11.36 -4.98 -4.94
N VAL A 125 12.63 -4.71 -5.26
CA VAL A 125 13.12 -4.62 -6.65
C VAL A 125 13.50 -5.98 -7.22
N THR A 126 14.01 -6.90 -6.38
CA THR A 126 14.52 -8.21 -6.82
C THR A 126 13.68 -9.33 -6.22
N PRO A 127 12.48 -9.60 -6.77
CA PRO A 127 11.75 -10.81 -6.43
C PRO A 127 12.57 -12.00 -6.92
N ARG A 128 13.12 -12.78 -5.99
CA ARG A 128 13.71 -14.09 -6.26
C ARG A 128 12.72 -15.17 -5.85
#